data_AF-A0A366IFM9-F1
#
_entry.id   AF-A0A366IFM9-F1
#
_cell.length_a   1.000
_cell.length_b   1.000
_cell.length_c   1.000
_cell.angle_alpha   90.00
_cell.angle_beta   90.00
_cell.angle_gamma   90.00
#
_symmetry.space_group_name_H-M   'P 1'
#
loop_
_entity.id
_entity.type
_entity.pdbx_description
1 polymer ?
#
loop_
_entity_poly.entity_id
_entity_poly.type
_entity_poly.pdbx_seq_one_letter_code
_entity_poly.pdbx_strand_id
1 'polypeptide(L)'
;MSLKAIGKAMAKELMETKEYQLMNKKRRELYAHPKLGTLVKNYEAKQVKIVNMAASPEKKQSLMTSLTKEYQGLLMTREMKEYRNAIDGFQKKTFAVFNELNVEISMIINQ
;
A
#
# COMPACT_ATOMS: atom_id res chain seq x y z
N MET A 1 -7.04 -21.81 -18.59
CA MET A 1 -6.28 -21.13 -17.51
C MET A 1 -7.31 -20.58 -16.51
N SER A 2 -7.13 -20.72 -15.19
CA SER A 2 -8.13 -20.22 -14.22
C SER A 2 -7.88 -18.76 -13.84
N LEU A 3 -8.93 -18.01 -13.49
CA LEU A 3 -8.82 -16.63 -12.98
C LEU A 3 -7.84 -16.52 -11.79
N LYS A 4 -7.84 -17.55 -10.93
CA LYS A 4 -6.88 -17.66 -9.82
C LYS A 4 -5.42 -17.78 -10.30
N ALA A 5 -5.17 -18.49 -11.41
CA ALA A 5 -3.83 -18.61 -11.98
C ALA A 5 -3.39 -17.29 -12.63
N ILE A 6 -4.29 -16.60 -13.33
CA ILE A 6 -4.05 -15.28 -13.92
C ILE A 6 -3.69 -14.27 -12.82
N GLY A 7 -4.49 -14.18 -11.76
CA GLY A 7 -4.21 -13.28 -10.64
C GLY A 7 -2.86 -13.55 -9.95
N LYS A 8 -2.44 -14.83 -9.86
CA LYS A 8 -1.11 -15.18 -9.34
C LYS A 8 0.02 -14.76 -10.29
N ALA A 9 -0.14 -14.96 -11.60
CA ALA A 9 0.84 -14.54 -12.61
C ALA A 9 1.00 -13.01 -12.60
N MET A 10 -0.10 -12.27 -12.59
CA MET A 10 -0.10 -10.81 -12.47
C MET A 10 0.59 -10.33 -11.19
N ALA A 11 0.30 -10.96 -10.04
CA ALA A 11 0.97 -10.62 -8.79
C ALA A 11 2.49 -10.84 -8.89
N LYS A 12 2.94 -11.92 -9.56
CA LYS A 12 4.36 -12.20 -9.78
C LYS A 12 5.01 -11.11 -10.64
N GLU A 13 4.38 -10.77 -11.77
CA GLU A 13 4.88 -9.71 -12.66
C GLU A 13 4.92 -8.35 -11.97
N LEU A 14 3.90 -8.00 -11.19
CA LEU A 14 3.88 -6.78 -10.39
C LEU A 14 5.05 -6.73 -9.39
N MET A 15 5.40 -7.86 -8.75
CA MET A 15 6.55 -7.95 -7.84
C MET A 15 7.90 -7.81 -8.55
N GLU A 16 7.97 -8.07 -9.86
CA GLU A 16 9.17 -7.93 -10.67
C GLU A 16 9.36 -6.49 -11.21
N THR A 17 8.34 -5.63 -11.10
CA THR A 17 8.42 -4.23 -11.55
C THR A 17 9.42 -3.39 -10.77
N LYS A 18 10.00 -2.39 -11.43
CA LYS A 18 10.92 -1.43 -10.82
C LYS A 18 10.22 -0.64 -9.70
N GLU A 19 8.94 -0.35 -9.87
CA GLU A 19 8.10 0.36 -8.90
C GLU A 19 7.92 -0.45 -7.62
N TYR A 20 7.61 -1.74 -7.72
CA TYR A 20 7.54 -2.63 -6.55
C TYR A 20 8.89 -2.76 -5.86
N GLN A 21 9.96 -2.97 -6.64
CA GLN A 21 11.32 -3.08 -6.10
C GLN A 21 11.73 -1.80 -5.36
N LEU A 22 11.42 -0.62 -5.91
CA LEU A 22 11.66 0.68 -5.29
C LEU A 22 10.85 0.83 -4.00
N MET A 23 9.55 0.54 -4.03
CA MET A 23 8.69 0.56 -2.85
C MET A 23 9.25 -0.36 -1.75
N ASN A 24 9.62 -1.59 -2.09
CA ASN A 24 10.16 -2.55 -1.14
C ASN A 24 11.55 -2.13 -0.62
N LYS A 25 12.39 -1.50 -1.44
CA LYS A 25 13.66 -0.89 -1.00
C LYS A 25 13.41 0.22 0.03
N LYS A 26 12.53 1.18 -0.28
CA LYS A 26 12.18 2.28 0.63
C LYS A 26 11.55 1.80 1.93
N ARG A 27 10.71 0.77 1.87
CA ARG A 27 10.21 0.10 3.07
C ARG A 27 11.34 -0.43 3.95
N ARG A 28 12.29 -1.18 3.38
CA ARG A 28 13.41 -1.75 4.14
C ARG A 28 14.29 -0.67 4.77
N GLU A 29 14.61 0.38 4.01
CA GLU A 29 15.38 1.54 4.50
C GLU A 29 14.67 2.21 5.69
N LEU A 30 13.36 2.46 5.57
CA LEU A 30 12.56 3.08 6.62
C LEU A 30 12.51 2.24 7.91
N TYR A 31 12.36 0.92 7.79
CA TYR A 31 12.26 0.01 8.94
C TYR A 31 13.61 -0.27 9.62
N ALA A 32 14.70 -0.18 8.86
CA ALA A 32 16.05 -0.27 9.39
C ALA A 32 16.53 1.06 9.99
N HIS A 33 15.81 2.16 9.78
CA HIS A 33 16.22 3.48 10.24
C HIS A 33 16.26 3.54 11.80
N PRO A 34 17.40 3.91 12.42
CA PRO A 34 17.60 3.79 13.87
C PRO A 34 16.57 4.51 14.73
N LYS A 35 16.09 5.67 14.26
CA LYS A 35 15.11 6.50 15.00
C LYS A 35 13.66 6.30 14.55
N LEU A 36 13.44 5.85 13.32
CA LEU A 36 12.11 5.85 12.70
C LEU A 36 11.50 4.45 12.63
N GLY A 37 12.32 3.39 12.54
CA GLY A 37 11.84 2.03 12.37
C GLY A 37 10.85 1.60 13.45
N THR A 38 11.13 1.92 14.72
CA THR A 38 10.21 1.62 15.84
C THR A 38 8.91 2.43 15.75
N LEU A 39 9.01 3.72 15.41
CA LEU A 39 7.83 4.58 15.27
C LEU A 39 6.91 4.09 14.14
N VAL A 40 7.48 3.68 13.01
CA VAL A 40 6.75 3.15 11.85
C VAL A 40 6.05 1.84 12.19
N LYS A 41 6.76 0.90 12.81
CA LYS A 41 6.17 -0.39 13.26
C LYS A 41 5.00 -0.16 14.22
N ASN A 42 5.15 0.77 15.15
CA ASN A 42 4.09 1.09 16.11
C ASN A 42 2.89 1.76 15.44
N TYR A 43 3.13 2.68 14.51
CA TYR A 43 2.08 3.33 13.71
C TYR A 43 1.27 2.28 12.93
N GLU A 44 1.94 1.40 12.19
CA GLU A 44 1.27 0.36 11.39
C GLU A 44 0.51 -0.64 12.26
N ALA A 45 1.09 -1.07 13.39
CA ALA A 45 0.41 -1.96 14.32
C ALA A 45 -0.89 -1.32 14.87
N LYS A 46 -0.86 -0.03 15.20
CA LYS A 46 -2.07 0.72 15.61
C LYS A 46 -3.06 0.88 14.46
N GLN A 47 -2.58 1.17 13.25
CA GLN A 47 -3.42 1.30 12.06
C GLN A 47 -4.17 0.00 11.77
N VAL A 48 -3.48 -1.15 11.77
CA VAL A 48 -4.07 -2.49 11.58
C VAL A 48 -5.10 -2.79 12.66
N LYS A 49 -4.81 -2.47 13.93
CA LYS A 49 -5.77 -2.64 15.03
C LYS A 49 -7.04 -1.82 14.80
N ILE A 50 -6.94 -0.58 14.32
CA ILE A 50 -8.11 0.27 14.04
C ILE A 50 -8.92 -0.31 12.87
N VAL A 51 -8.27 -0.73 11.79
CA VAL A 51 -8.95 -1.29 10.60
C VAL A 51 -9.71 -2.57 10.95
N ASN A 52 -9.10 -3.45 11.74
CA ASN A 52 -9.67 -4.74 12.12
C ASN A 52 -10.63 -4.68 13.32
N MET A 53 -10.76 -3.52 13.95
CA MET A 53 -11.69 -3.33 15.08
C MET A 53 -13.14 -3.55 14.64
N ALA A 54 -13.93 -4.21 15.48
CA ALA A 54 -15.39 -4.25 15.33
C ALA A 54 -16.00 -2.93 15.83
N ALA A 55 -15.91 -1.89 15.01
CA ALA A 55 -16.42 -0.55 15.30
C ALA A 55 -17.05 0.08 14.05
N SER A 56 -17.90 1.10 14.25
CA SER A 56 -18.52 1.82 13.14
C SER A 56 -17.46 2.54 12.29
N PRO A 57 -17.74 2.80 10.99
CA PRO A 57 -16.83 3.54 10.12
C PRO A 57 -16.43 4.91 10.68
N GLU A 58 -17.36 5.64 11.28
CA GLU A 58 -17.12 6.97 11.87
C GLU A 58 -16.14 6.87 13.04
N LYS A 59 -16.29 5.84 13.88
CA LYS A 59 -15.38 5.61 15.00
C LYS A 59 -13.98 5.25 14.52
N LYS A 60 -13.86 4.38 13.51
CA LYS A 60 -12.57 4.05 12.88
C LYS A 60 -11.91 5.29 12.29
N GLN A 61 -12.67 6.13 11.60
CA GLN A 61 -12.17 7.37 11.00
C GLN A 61 -11.66 8.35 12.06
N SER A 62 -12.39 8.50 13.17
CA SER A 62 -11.97 9.31 14.32
C SER A 62 -10.65 8.80 14.91
N LEU A 63 -10.53 7.49 15.16
CA LEU A 63 -9.31 6.88 15.67
C LEU A 63 -8.13 7.04 14.70
N MET A 64 -8.37 6.90 13.39
CA MET A 64 -7.35 7.08 12.36
C MET A 64 -6.85 8.54 12.29
N THR A 65 -7.76 9.49 12.47
CA THR A 65 -7.43 10.92 12.57
C THR A 65 -6.55 11.21 13.78
N SER A 66 -6.89 10.65 14.94
CA SER A 66 -6.08 10.77 16.16
C SER A 66 -4.70 10.14 15.99
N LEU A 67 -4.63 8.94 15.38
CA LEU A 67 -3.36 8.29 15.07
C LEU A 67 -2.48 9.14 14.13
N THR A 68 -3.10 9.78 13.14
CA THR A 68 -2.40 10.68 12.20
C THR A 68 -1.79 11.88 12.92
N LYS A 69 -2.51 12.46 13.89
CA LYS A 69 -1.98 13.54 14.73
C LYS A 69 -0.81 13.08 15.60
N GLU A 70 -0.95 11.92 16.24
CA GLU A 70 0.11 11.33 17.09
C GLU A 70 1.41 11.12 16.31
N TYR A 71 1.31 10.70 15.04
CA TYR A 71 2.46 10.40 14.20
C TYR A 71 2.76 11.48 13.15
N GLN A 72 2.21 12.69 13.29
CA GLN A 72 2.39 13.76 12.30
C GLN A 72 3.88 14.06 12.04
N GLY A 73 4.72 14.06 13.08
CA GLY A 73 6.17 14.23 12.94
C GLY A 73 6.81 13.14 12.07
N LEU A 74 6.44 11.87 12.29
CA LEU A 74 6.89 10.75 11.45
C LEU A 74 6.46 10.92 10.00
N LEU A 75 5.20 11.30 9.77
CA LEU A 75 4.63 11.47 8.42
C LEU A 75 5.28 12.62 7.63
N MET A 76 5.90 13.58 8.32
CA MET A 76 6.59 14.71 7.69
C MET A 76 8.07 14.41 7.38
N THR A 77 8.63 13.30 7.86
CA THR A 77 10.02 12.90 7.58
C THR A 77 10.25 12.64 6.10
N ARG A 78 11.50 12.84 5.67
CA ARG A 78 11.90 12.60 4.28
C ARG A 78 11.71 11.13 3.91
N GLU A 79 12.12 10.23 4.79
CA GLU A 79 12.07 8.78 4.58
C GLU A 79 10.63 8.29 4.41
N MET A 80 9.69 8.81 5.22
CA MET A 80 8.28 8.48 5.10
C MET A 80 7.66 9.06 3.83
N LYS A 81 8.04 10.28 3.43
CA LYS A 81 7.62 10.88 2.15
C LYS A 81 8.13 10.09 0.95
N GLU A 82 9.41 9.69 0.96
CA GLU A 82 10.00 8.88 -0.10
C GLU A 82 9.32 7.51 -0.20
N TYR A 83 9.02 6.87 0.94
CA TYR A 83 8.29 5.61 0.95
C TYR A 83 6.86 5.77 0.43
N ARG A 84 6.13 6.81 0.86
CA ARG A 84 4.79 7.13 0.37
C ARG A 84 4.77 7.38 -1.14
N ASN A 85 5.72 8.16 -1.65
CA ASN A 85 5.83 8.39 -3.09
C ASN A 85 6.09 7.10 -3.88
N ALA A 86 6.89 6.18 -3.32
CA ALA A 86 7.12 4.88 -3.95
C ALA A 86 5.87 3.98 -3.93
N ILE A 87 5.06 4.04 -2.87
CA ILE A 87 3.74 3.39 -2.81
C ILE A 87 2.82 3.96 -3.89
N ASP A 88 2.71 5.29 -3.99
CA ASP A 88 1.84 5.95 -4.97
C ASP A 88 2.25 5.58 -6.40
N GLY A 89 3.56 5.49 -6.68
CA GLY A 89 4.09 5.03 -7.97
C GLY A 89 3.69 3.58 -8.28
N PHE A 90 3.86 2.67 -7.33
CA PHE A 90 3.48 1.26 -7.49
C PHE A 90 1.96 1.09 -7.65
N GLN A 91 1.15 1.85 -6.89
CA GLN A 91 -0.31 1.82 -7.00
C GLN A 91 -0.78 2.30 -8.36
N LYS A 92 -0.22 3.38 -8.90
CA LYS A 92 -0.55 3.86 -10.26
C LYS A 92 -0.30 2.79 -11.31
N LYS A 93 0.85 2.09 -11.23
CA LYS A 93 1.16 1.00 -12.15
C LYS A 93 0.20 -0.17 -11.99
N THR A 94 -0.11 -0.54 -10.74
CA THR A 94 -1.06 -1.62 -10.42
C THR A 94 -2.45 -1.31 -10.96
N PHE A 95 -2.96 -0.08 -10.79
CA PHE A 95 -4.26 0.32 -11.33
C PHE A 95 -4.27 0.35 -12.86
N ALA A 96 -3.18 0.77 -13.51
CA ALA A 96 -3.09 0.70 -14.97
C ALA A 96 -3.24 -0.74 -15.48
N VAL A 97 -2.53 -1.69 -14.85
CA VAL A 97 -2.64 -3.13 -15.21
C VAL A 97 -4.05 -3.66 -14.97
N PHE A 98 -4.71 -3.28 -13.87
CA PHE A 98 -6.10 -3.68 -13.63
C PHE A 98 -7.09 -3.06 -14.64
N ASN A 99 -6.88 -1.80 -15.04
CA ASN A 99 -7.71 -1.16 -16.05
C ASN A 99 -7.56 -1.83 -17.41
N GLU A 100 -6.33 -2.15 -17.82
CA GLU A 100 -6.06 -2.92 -19.06
C GLU A 100 -6.76 -4.28 -19.02
N LEU A 101 -6.63 -5.02 -17.91
CA LEU A 101 -7.33 -6.30 -17.73
C LEU A 101 -8.86 -6.16 -17.84
N ASN A 102 -9.43 -5.13 -17.21
CA ASN A 102 -10.88 -4.89 -17.25
C ASN A 102 -11.38 -4.56 -18.66
N VAL A 103 -10.61 -3.79 -19.44
CA VAL A 103 -10.92 -3.49 -20.83
C VAL A 103 -10.93 -4.76 -21.68
N GLU A 104 -9.88 -5.58 -21.59
CA GLU A 104 -9.78 -6.84 -22.33
C GLU A 104 -10.91 -7.82 -22.00
N ILE A 105 -11.23 -7.98 -20.71
CA ILE A 105 -12.37 -8.82 -20.27
C ILE A 105 -13.69 -8.27 -20.82
N SER A 106 -13.88 -6.95 -20.80
CA SER A 106 -15.12 -6.33 -21.29
C SER A 106 -15.28 -6.50 -22.80
N MET A 107 -14.20 -6.49 -23.58
CA MET A 107 -14.24 -6.76 -25.01
C MET A 107 -14.65 -8.21 -25.30
N ILE A 108 -14.14 -9.17 -24.53
CA ILE A 108 -14.48 -10.60 -24.69
C ILE A 108 -15.93 -10.89 -24.30
N ILE A 109 -16.48 -10.21 -23.29
CA ILE A 109 -17.86 -10.45 -22.82
C ILE A 109 -18.92 -9.81 -23.75
N ASN A 110 -18.59 -8.71 -24.42
CA ASN A 110 -19.51 -7.97 -25.28
C ASN A 110 -19.39 -8.34 -26.78
N GLN A 111 -18.67 -9.42 -27.11
CA GLN A 111 -18.66 -10.09 -28.41
C GLN A 111 -19.63 -11.27 -28.41
#